data_AF-A0A7S2PP51-F1
#
_entry.id   AF-A0A7S2PP51-F1
#
_cell.length_a   1.000
_cell.length_b   1.000
_cell.length_c   1.000
_cell.angle_alpha   90.00
_cell.angle_beta   90.00
_cell.angle_gamma   90.00
#
_symmetry.space_group_name_H-M   'P 1'
#
loop_
_entity.id
_entity.type
_entity.pdbx_description
1 polymer ?
#
loop_
_entity_poly.entity_id
_entity_poly.type
_entity_poly.pdbx_seq_one_letter_code
_entity_poly.pdbx_strand_id
1 'polypeptide(L)'
;IHPILEDETNQMILARHVGVDFTCCVAVSWIGIANRHHMSDLLDSFFSLGKRTMDGNFENRLFKFIPGGNHVLLMFFAYQVKNTYDTIIWNDGPEYLFHHILAGTAAWGGMYPGCAQYYAIFFMGISEVSTAILVLLANFDPDLGVKGLEDVLPMTRIVVAVAFVLAFIFCRTLLWPCTTYYFCKDVFAALAADSKEAKTHKKWLWTFMVTLTGLSLLQVIWLGQIIILAREEILKLMEEN
;
A
#
# COMPACT_ATOMS: atom_id res chain seq x y z
N ILE A 1 -22.42 -15.10 -22.72
CA ILE A 1 -21.89 -14.35 -21.56
C ILE A 1 -22.41 -15.06 -20.31
N HIS A 2 -21.62 -15.20 -19.24
CA HIS A 2 -22.12 -15.87 -18.03
C HIS A 2 -23.21 -15.00 -17.37
N PRO A 3 -24.30 -15.55 -16.79
CA PRO A 3 -25.40 -14.74 -16.24
C PRO A 3 -24.98 -13.68 -15.22
N ILE A 4 -23.96 -13.95 -14.41
CA ILE A 4 -23.42 -12.96 -13.45
C ILE A 4 -22.89 -11.68 -14.13
N LEU A 5 -22.48 -11.78 -15.39
CA LEU A 5 -21.95 -10.66 -16.18
C LEU A 5 -23.04 -9.95 -16.98
N GLU A 6 -24.30 -10.38 -16.91
CA GLU A 6 -25.44 -9.66 -17.49
C GLU A 6 -25.92 -8.55 -16.55
N ASP A 7 -25.59 -8.64 -15.26
CA ASP A 7 -25.87 -7.61 -14.25
C ASP A 7 -24.92 -6.41 -14.41
N GLU A 8 -25.51 -5.23 -14.59
CA GLU A 8 -24.76 -3.98 -14.83
C GLU A 8 -23.89 -3.58 -13.62
N THR A 9 -24.37 -3.81 -12.40
CA THR A 9 -23.61 -3.51 -11.18
C THR A 9 -22.35 -4.39 -11.10
N ASN A 10 -22.47 -5.68 -11.38
CA ASN A 10 -21.33 -6.59 -11.46
C ASN A 10 -20.31 -6.16 -12.51
N GLN A 11 -20.78 -5.69 -13.69
CA GLN A 11 -19.89 -5.14 -14.71
C GLN A 11 -19.15 -3.88 -14.22
N MET A 12 -19.83 -2.98 -13.52
CA MET A 12 -19.21 -1.77 -12.94
C MET A 12 -18.17 -2.11 -11.88
N ILE A 13 -18.46 -3.10 -11.00
CA ILE A 13 -17.51 -3.57 -9.98
C ILE A 13 -16.25 -4.15 -10.65
N LEU A 14 -16.41 -4.98 -11.69
CA LEU A 14 -15.28 -5.51 -12.45
C LEU A 14 -14.48 -4.40 -13.13
N ALA A 15 -15.16 -3.43 -13.76
CA ALA A 15 -14.50 -2.29 -14.40
C ALA A 15 -13.69 -1.48 -13.39
N ARG A 16 -14.23 -1.27 -12.18
CA ARG A 16 -13.56 -0.59 -11.07
C ARG A 16 -12.34 -1.38 -10.59
N HIS A 17 -12.54 -2.60 -10.08
CA HIS A 17 -11.49 -3.37 -9.41
C HIS A 17 -10.43 -3.90 -10.38
N VAL A 18 -10.85 -4.51 -11.49
CA VAL A 18 -9.93 -5.15 -12.45
C VAL A 18 -9.44 -4.14 -13.48
N GLY A 19 -10.35 -3.33 -14.03
CA GLY A 19 -10.02 -2.37 -15.08
C GLY A 19 -9.13 -1.24 -14.56
N VAL A 20 -9.51 -0.61 -13.45
CA VAL A 20 -8.84 0.58 -12.94
C VAL A 20 -7.91 0.26 -11.76
N ASP A 21 -8.43 -0.29 -10.67
CA ASP A 21 -7.65 -0.39 -9.41
C ASP A 21 -6.46 -1.32 -9.55
N PHE A 22 -6.67 -2.51 -10.11
CA PHE A 22 -5.60 -3.45 -10.39
C PHE A 22 -4.55 -2.86 -11.31
N THR A 23 -4.98 -2.25 -12.42
CA THR A 23 -4.06 -1.63 -13.39
C THR A 23 -3.26 -0.49 -12.76
N CYS A 24 -3.89 0.36 -11.95
CA CYS A 24 -3.22 1.44 -11.23
C CYS A 24 -2.20 0.90 -10.21
N CYS A 25 -2.58 -0.11 -9.43
CA CYS A 25 -1.69 -0.76 -8.45
C CYS A 25 -0.50 -1.44 -9.14
N VAL A 26 -0.74 -2.18 -10.23
CA VAL A 26 0.33 -2.80 -11.03
C VAL A 26 1.27 -1.73 -11.59
N ALA A 27 0.72 -0.65 -12.15
CA ALA A 27 1.53 0.43 -12.72
C ALA A 27 2.40 1.10 -11.66
N VAL A 28 1.84 1.48 -10.51
CA VAL A 28 2.60 2.14 -9.46
C VAL A 28 3.63 1.20 -8.81
N SER A 29 3.29 -0.07 -8.61
CA SER A 29 4.24 -1.08 -8.13
C SER A 29 5.36 -1.34 -9.12
N TRP A 30 5.06 -1.38 -10.42
CA TRP A 30 6.07 -1.52 -11.46
C TRP A 30 7.07 -0.36 -11.42
N ILE A 31 6.59 0.89 -11.32
CA ILE A 31 7.47 2.06 -11.20
C ILE A 31 8.33 1.95 -9.93
N GLY A 32 7.75 1.55 -8.80
CA GLY A 32 8.48 1.32 -7.55
C GLY A 32 9.58 0.27 -7.69
N ILE A 33 9.25 -0.89 -8.25
CA ILE A 33 10.19 -2.00 -8.47
C ILE A 33 11.30 -1.59 -9.45
N ALA A 34 10.99 -0.88 -10.53
CA ALA A 34 11.98 -0.40 -11.49
C ALA A 34 12.99 0.56 -10.84
N ASN A 35 12.57 1.31 -9.82
CA ASN A 35 13.37 2.28 -9.10
C ASN A 35 13.94 1.76 -7.76
N ARG A 36 13.77 0.47 -7.44
CA ARG A 36 14.24 -0.16 -6.18
C ARG A 36 15.74 -0.03 -5.92
N HIS A 37 16.54 0.15 -6.97
CA HIS A 37 17.98 0.32 -6.86
C HIS A 37 18.38 1.58 -6.07
N HIS A 38 17.51 2.60 -6.01
CA HIS A 38 17.72 3.74 -5.13
C HIS A 38 17.65 3.39 -3.65
N MET A 39 17.01 2.27 -3.30
CA MET A 39 16.81 1.79 -1.92
C MET A 39 17.69 0.58 -1.58
N SER A 40 18.81 0.39 -2.28
CA SER A 40 19.64 -0.80 -2.13
C SER A 40 20.18 -0.97 -0.71
N ASP A 41 20.52 0.13 -0.02
CA ASP A 41 20.99 0.12 1.37
C ASP A 41 19.90 -0.34 2.36
N LEU A 42 18.64 0.08 2.17
CA LEU A 42 17.51 -0.42 2.95
C LEU A 42 17.28 -1.92 2.69
N LEU A 43 17.24 -2.33 1.43
CA LEU A 43 17.02 -3.73 1.06
C LEU A 43 18.15 -4.63 1.57
N ASP A 44 19.40 -4.20 1.42
CA ASP A 44 20.56 -4.89 1.98
C ASP A 44 20.46 -5.00 3.49
N SER A 45 20.04 -3.93 4.19
CA SER A 45 19.85 -3.97 5.63
C SER A 45 18.77 -4.98 6.03
N PHE A 46 17.62 -4.95 5.35
CA PHE A 46 16.51 -5.88 5.60
C PHE A 46 16.94 -7.34 5.39
N PHE A 47 17.52 -7.67 4.23
CA PHE A 47 17.93 -9.04 3.90
C PHE A 47 19.16 -9.51 4.68
N SER A 48 19.95 -8.60 5.25
CA SER A 48 21.06 -8.96 6.14
C SER A 48 20.60 -9.40 7.54
N LEU A 49 19.30 -9.31 7.85
CA LEU A 49 18.72 -9.63 9.16
C LEU A 49 19.44 -8.89 10.31
N GLY A 50 19.74 -7.60 10.09
CA GLY A 50 20.39 -6.73 11.08
C GLY A 50 21.92 -6.77 11.09
N LYS A 51 22.57 -7.61 10.27
CA LYS A 51 24.04 -7.63 10.15
C LYS A 51 24.61 -6.38 9.48
N ARG A 52 23.82 -5.70 8.64
CA ARG A 52 24.12 -4.43 8.00
C ARG A 52 23.06 -3.42 8.38
N THR A 53 23.49 -2.23 8.76
CA THR A 53 22.61 -1.09 9.03
C THR A 53 22.78 -0.05 7.95
N MET A 54 21.69 0.67 7.63
CA MET A 54 21.81 1.86 6.79
C MET A 54 22.73 2.89 7.44
N ASP A 55 23.47 3.63 6.62
CA ASP A 55 24.36 4.68 7.08
C ASP A 55 23.58 5.89 7.66
N GLY A 56 24.31 6.87 8.21
CA GLY A 56 23.72 8.09 8.76
C GLY A 56 23.27 9.13 7.72
N ASN A 57 23.17 8.77 6.44
CA ASN A 57 22.96 9.71 5.33
C ASN A 57 21.48 10.10 5.12
N PHE A 58 20.84 10.62 6.17
CA PHE A 58 19.43 10.99 6.13
C PHE A 58 19.15 12.08 5.09
N GLU A 59 20.10 12.99 4.83
CA GLU A 59 19.91 14.09 3.88
C GLU A 59 19.68 13.59 2.46
N ASN A 60 20.46 12.61 2.01
CA ASN A 60 20.26 12.03 0.68
C ASN A 60 18.96 11.24 0.56
N ARG A 61 18.47 10.63 1.65
CA ARG A 61 17.22 9.87 1.62
C ARG A 61 15.99 10.77 1.74
N LEU A 62 16.04 11.80 2.56
CA LEU A 62 14.92 12.70 2.77
C LEU A 62 14.85 13.84 1.76
N PHE A 63 15.98 14.41 1.35
CA PHE A 63 16.00 15.68 0.63
C PHE A 63 16.45 15.62 -0.83
N LYS A 64 17.04 14.50 -1.25
CA LYS A 64 17.41 14.33 -2.66
C LYS A 64 16.16 14.16 -3.52
N PHE A 65 16.09 14.91 -4.61
CA PHE A 65 15.09 14.65 -5.65
C PHE A 65 15.43 13.34 -6.36
N ILE A 66 14.47 12.43 -6.40
CA ILE A 66 14.57 11.13 -7.05
C ILE A 66 13.43 11.04 -8.06
N PRO A 67 13.72 11.15 -9.38
CA PRO A 67 12.68 11.15 -10.41
C PRO A 67 11.74 9.95 -10.33
N GLY A 68 12.31 8.75 -10.04
CA GLY A 68 11.53 7.53 -9.85
C GLY A 68 10.54 7.61 -8.68
N GLY A 69 10.99 8.13 -7.53
CA GLY A 69 10.13 8.36 -6.37
C GLY A 69 9.02 9.38 -6.67
N ASN A 70 9.34 10.46 -7.38
CA ASN A 70 8.34 11.44 -7.80
C ASN A 70 7.28 10.86 -8.76
N HIS A 71 7.66 9.97 -9.69
CA HIS A 71 6.71 9.29 -10.55
C HIS A 71 5.78 8.33 -9.78
N VAL A 72 6.32 7.60 -8.80
CA VAL A 72 5.51 6.79 -7.87
C VAL A 72 4.49 7.68 -7.17
N LEU A 73 4.94 8.79 -6.58
CA LEU A 73 4.08 9.73 -5.85
C LEU A 73 2.97 10.32 -6.72
N LEU A 74 3.28 10.72 -7.96
CA LEU A 74 2.30 11.29 -8.87
C LEU A 74 1.21 10.29 -9.25
N MET A 75 1.60 9.08 -9.66
CA MET A 75 0.67 8.02 -10.02
C MET A 75 -0.17 7.59 -8.81
N PHE A 76 0.48 7.42 -7.66
CA PHE A 76 -0.19 7.02 -6.43
C PHE A 76 -1.16 8.10 -5.96
N PHE A 77 -0.80 9.37 -6.00
CA PHE A 77 -1.70 10.46 -5.62
C PHE A 77 -2.96 10.48 -6.49
N ALA A 78 -2.82 10.36 -7.81
CA ALA A 78 -3.97 10.28 -8.72
C ALA A 78 -4.87 9.08 -8.40
N TYR A 79 -4.27 7.92 -8.12
CA TYR A 79 -4.99 6.73 -7.67
C TYR A 79 -5.73 6.96 -6.34
N GLN A 80 -5.10 7.58 -5.35
CA GLN A 80 -5.72 7.85 -4.05
C GLN A 80 -6.88 8.86 -4.16
N VAL A 81 -6.79 9.86 -5.04
CA VAL A 81 -7.92 10.78 -5.30
C VAL A 81 -9.10 10.03 -5.89
N LYS A 82 -8.86 9.19 -6.91
CA LYS A 82 -9.89 8.35 -7.51
C LYS A 82 -10.50 7.41 -6.47
N ASN A 83 -9.70 6.69 -5.70
CA ASN A 83 -10.23 5.74 -4.71
C ASN A 83 -10.94 6.41 -3.54
N THR A 84 -10.52 7.62 -3.14
CA THR A 84 -11.29 8.40 -2.17
C THR A 84 -12.70 8.68 -2.70
N TYR A 85 -12.82 9.05 -3.97
CA TYR A 85 -14.11 9.26 -4.61
C TYR A 85 -14.93 7.96 -4.68
N ASP A 86 -14.33 6.86 -5.15
CA ASP A 86 -15.00 5.57 -5.25
C ASP A 86 -15.50 5.09 -3.88
N THR A 87 -14.69 5.19 -2.83
CA THR A 87 -15.11 4.78 -1.49
C THR A 87 -16.34 5.54 -0.98
N ILE A 88 -16.51 6.81 -1.38
CA ILE A 88 -17.72 7.58 -1.05
C ILE A 88 -18.92 7.09 -1.87
N ILE A 89 -18.73 6.86 -3.17
CA ILE A 89 -19.82 6.46 -4.08
C ILE A 89 -20.31 5.03 -3.80
N TRP A 90 -19.39 4.11 -3.53
CA TRP A 90 -19.66 2.69 -3.31
C TRP A 90 -19.82 2.34 -1.82
N ASN A 91 -19.62 3.30 -0.92
CA ASN A 91 -19.77 3.14 0.53
C ASN A 91 -18.92 1.99 1.09
N ASP A 92 -17.65 1.91 0.69
CA ASP A 92 -16.76 0.79 1.09
C ASP A 92 -16.45 0.76 2.60
N GLY A 93 -16.65 1.88 3.30
CA GLY A 93 -16.44 1.99 4.74
C GLY A 93 -15.47 3.10 5.16
N PRO A 94 -15.57 3.58 6.41
CA PRO A 94 -14.77 4.70 6.91
C PRO A 94 -13.26 4.41 6.99
N GLU A 95 -12.86 3.16 7.19
CA GLU A 95 -11.47 2.72 7.25
C GLU A 95 -10.74 2.93 5.92
N TYR A 96 -11.40 2.63 4.79
CA TYR A 96 -10.86 2.85 3.45
C TYR A 96 -10.78 4.34 3.13
N LEU A 97 -11.81 5.10 3.52
CA LEU A 97 -11.81 6.55 3.33
C LEU A 97 -10.64 7.20 4.08
N PHE A 98 -10.46 6.82 5.34
CA PHE A 98 -9.34 7.30 6.16
C PHE A 98 -7.99 6.89 5.56
N HIS A 99 -7.87 5.64 5.12
CA HIS A 99 -6.68 5.15 4.42
C HIS A 99 -6.33 6.02 3.21
N HIS A 100 -7.29 6.25 2.30
CA HIS A 100 -7.05 6.99 1.06
C HIS A 100 -6.72 8.46 1.31
N ILE A 101 -7.34 9.09 2.32
CA ILE A 101 -7.01 10.47 2.71
C ILE A 101 -5.58 10.55 3.27
N LEU A 102 -5.19 9.65 4.16
CA LEU A 102 -3.83 9.65 4.73
C LEU A 102 -2.77 9.35 3.66
N ALA A 103 -3.02 8.32 2.85
CA ALA A 103 -2.14 7.91 1.77
C ALA A 103 -1.99 9.01 0.71
N GLY A 104 -3.10 9.64 0.30
CA GLY A 104 -3.12 10.76 -0.62
C GLY A 104 -2.42 12.01 -0.06
N THR A 105 -2.62 12.32 1.22
CA THR A 105 -1.93 13.44 1.88
C THR A 105 -0.42 13.23 1.92
N ALA A 106 0.03 12.02 2.26
CA ALA A 106 1.44 11.68 2.22
C ALA A 106 2.01 11.77 0.79
N ALA A 107 1.26 11.31 -0.20
CA ALA A 107 1.69 11.35 -1.60
C ALA A 107 1.83 12.78 -2.11
N TRP A 108 0.84 13.62 -1.80
CA TRP A 108 0.86 15.04 -2.10
C TRP A 108 2.07 15.75 -1.48
N GLY A 109 2.33 15.49 -0.20
CA GLY A 109 3.50 16.05 0.48
C GLY A 109 4.82 15.59 -0.14
N GLY A 110 4.93 14.33 -0.53
CA GLY A 110 6.15 13.77 -1.11
C GLY A 110 6.48 14.32 -2.50
N MET A 111 5.47 14.82 -3.23
CA MET A 111 5.69 15.53 -4.50
C MET A 111 6.37 16.90 -4.31
N TYR A 112 6.40 17.44 -3.08
CA TYR A 112 7.22 18.61 -2.81
C TYR A 112 8.69 18.27 -3.11
N PRO A 113 9.41 19.09 -3.92
CA PRO A 113 10.74 18.74 -4.41
C PRO A 113 11.69 18.35 -3.28
N GLY A 114 12.23 17.13 -3.34
CA GLY A 114 13.17 16.64 -2.33
C GLY A 114 12.50 16.40 -0.97
N CYS A 115 11.35 15.72 -0.95
CA CYS A 115 10.68 15.37 0.31
C CYS A 115 10.36 13.87 0.37
N ALA A 116 11.22 13.10 1.04
CA ALA A 116 11.07 11.67 1.34
C ALA A 116 10.85 10.76 0.11
N GLN A 117 11.26 11.19 -1.09
CA GLN A 117 11.02 10.45 -2.34
C GLN A 117 11.72 9.08 -2.38
N TYR A 118 12.82 8.93 -1.63
CA TYR A 118 13.48 7.65 -1.41
C TYR A 118 12.52 6.62 -0.78
N TYR A 119 11.81 7.02 0.28
CA TYR A 119 10.91 6.14 1.02
C TYR A 119 9.58 5.92 0.30
N ALA A 120 9.16 6.88 -0.53
CA ALA A 120 7.97 6.76 -1.35
C ALA A 120 8.02 5.57 -2.32
N ILE A 121 9.21 5.24 -2.85
CA ILE A 121 9.42 4.08 -3.74
C ILE A 121 8.91 2.79 -3.09
N PHE A 122 9.14 2.61 -1.78
CA PHE A 122 8.57 1.49 -1.05
C PHE A 122 7.11 1.76 -0.65
N PHE A 123 6.85 2.83 0.12
CA PHE A 123 5.56 3.01 0.78
C PHE A 123 4.37 3.14 -0.17
N MET A 124 4.60 3.64 -1.38
CA MET A 124 3.56 3.92 -2.38
C MET A 124 3.79 3.16 -3.69
N GLY A 125 4.91 2.45 -3.82
CA GLY A 125 5.25 1.66 -5.00
C GLY A 125 5.27 0.18 -4.68
N ILE A 126 6.37 -0.30 -4.09
CA ILE A 126 6.58 -1.73 -3.81
C ILE A 126 5.50 -2.31 -2.89
N SER A 127 5.06 -1.55 -1.89
CA SER A 127 4.01 -1.98 -0.95
C SER A 127 2.67 -2.28 -1.66
N GLU A 128 2.41 -1.63 -2.80
CA GLU A 128 1.17 -1.79 -3.56
C GLU A 128 1.08 -3.12 -4.31
N VAL A 129 2.15 -3.93 -4.31
CA VAL A 129 2.10 -5.30 -4.84
C VAL A 129 1.05 -6.12 -4.08
N SER A 130 0.97 -5.97 -2.76
CA SER A 130 -0.08 -6.64 -1.98
C SER A 130 -1.46 -6.09 -2.31
N THR A 131 -1.59 -4.78 -2.57
CA THR A 131 -2.86 -4.14 -2.90
C THR A 131 -3.36 -4.56 -4.29
N ALA A 132 -2.46 -4.70 -5.27
CA ALA A 132 -2.81 -5.21 -6.60
C ALA A 132 -3.47 -6.60 -6.51
N ILE A 133 -2.98 -7.47 -5.63
CA ILE A 133 -3.60 -8.79 -5.44
C ILE A 133 -4.90 -8.66 -4.64
N LEU A 134 -4.95 -7.78 -3.63
CA LEU A 134 -6.15 -7.52 -2.83
C LEU A 134 -7.33 -7.06 -3.69
N VAL A 135 -7.13 -6.14 -4.63
CA VAL A 135 -8.24 -5.63 -5.45
C VAL A 135 -8.79 -6.70 -6.40
N LEU A 136 -7.98 -7.70 -6.77
CA LEU A 136 -8.49 -8.89 -7.45
C LEU A 136 -9.32 -9.75 -6.50
N LEU A 137 -8.81 -9.98 -5.28
CA LEU A 137 -9.52 -10.73 -4.24
C LEU A 137 -10.86 -10.08 -3.87
N ALA A 138 -10.92 -8.75 -3.85
CA ALA A 138 -12.13 -7.98 -3.52
C ALA A 138 -13.31 -8.26 -4.46
N ASN A 139 -13.06 -8.76 -5.68
CA ASN A 139 -14.15 -9.19 -6.57
C ASN A 139 -14.90 -10.42 -6.02
N PHE A 140 -14.29 -11.18 -5.11
CA PHE A 140 -14.89 -12.33 -4.46
C PHE A 140 -15.50 -12.01 -3.10
N ASP A 141 -15.50 -10.74 -2.68
CA ASP A 141 -16.18 -10.33 -1.46
C ASP A 141 -17.71 -10.43 -1.66
N PRO A 142 -18.45 -11.06 -0.74
CA PRO A 142 -19.89 -11.26 -0.91
C PRO A 142 -20.71 -9.97 -0.79
N ASP A 143 -20.19 -8.96 -0.10
CA ASP A 143 -20.89 -7.71 0.21
C ASP A 143 -20.49 -6.59 -0.76
N LEU A 144 -19.20 -6.48 -1.06
CA LEU A 144 -18.61 -5.39 -1.85
C LEU A 144 -18.11 -5.85 -3.23
N GLY A 145 -18.07 -7.16 -3.49
CA GLY A 145 -17.59 -7.76 -4.73
C GLY A 145 -18.68 -8.13 -5.73
N VAL A 146 -18.32 -8.98 -6.68
CA VAL A 146 -19.21 -9.45 -7.74
C VAL A 146 -20.07 -10.59 -7.18
N LYS A 147 -21.37 -10.36 -7.06
CA LYS A 147 -22.29 -11.32 -6.43
C LYS A 147 -22.30 -12.65 -7.18
N GLY A 148 -22.05 -13.74 -6.45
CA GLY A 148 -21.98 -15.11 -6.97
C GLY A 148 -20.67 -15.46 -7.67
N LEU A 149 -19.67 -14.58 -7.72
CA LEU A 149 -18.39 -14.88 -8.36
C LEU A 149 -17.61 -15.98 -7.62
N GLU A 150 -17.72 -16.03 -6.29
CA GLU A 150 -17.08 -17.05 -5.47
C GLU A 150 -17.58 -18.47 -5.76
N ASP A 151 -18.87 -18.63 -6.06
CA ASP A 151 -19.45 -19.92 -6.40
C ASP A 151 -19.03 -20.40 -7.81
N VAL A 152 -18.84 -19.45 -8.72
CA VAL A 152 -18.48 -19.73 -10.12
C VAL A 152 -16.98 -20.03 -10.25
N LEU A 153 -16.14 -19.36 -9.46
CA LEU A 153 -14.67 -19.48 -9.52
C LEU A 153 -14.04 -19.72 -8.12
N PRO A 154 -14.44 -20.77 -7.38
CA PRO A 154 -14.02 -20.99 -5.99
C PRO A 154 -12.51 -21.22 -5.88
N MET A 155 -11.93 -21.97 -6.83
CA MET A 155 -10.48 -22.20 -6.84
C MET A 155 -9.68 -20.93 -7.11
N THR A 156 -10.17 -20.05 -7.98
CA THR A 156 -9.52 -18.76 -8.25
C THR A 156 -9.53 -17.89 -6.99
N ARG A 157 -10.66 -17.83 -6.27
CA ARG A 157 -10.76 -17.13 -4.98
C ARG A 157 -9.67 -17.60 -4.02
N ILE A 158 -9.55 -18.91 -3.81
CA ILE A 158 -8.57 -19.49 -2.88
C ILE A 158 -7.13 -19.14 -3.30
N VAL A 159 -6.78 -19.30 -4.57
CA VAL A 159 -5.43 -19.02 -5.06
C VAL A 159 -5.07 -17.54 -4.88
N VAL A 160 -5.98 -16.64 -5.24
CA VAL A 160 -5.77 -15.19 -5.09
C VAL A 160 -5.71 -14.80 -3.61
N ALA A 161 -6.52 -15.41 -2.75
CA ALA A 161 -6.49 -15.19 -1.30
C ALA A 161 -5.14 -15.59 -0.69
N VAL A 162 -4.63 -16.78 -1.01
CA VAL A 162 -3.31 -17.25 -0.55
C VAL A 162 -2.21 -16.32 -1.05
N ALA A 163 -2.25 -15.93 -2.33
CA ALA A 163 -1.28 -14.99 -2.89
C ALA A 163 -1.31 -13.63 -2.18
N PHE A 164 -2.50 -13.11 -1.87
CA PHE A 164 -2.68 -11.87 -1.13
C PHE A 164 -2.07 -11.96 0.27
N VAL A 165 -2.39 -13.01 1.04
CA VAL A 165 -1.89 -13.17 2.42
C VAL A 165 -0.36 -13.20 2.44
N LEU A 166 0.27 -13.96 1.53
CA LEU A 166 1.73 -14.04 1.44
C LEU A 166 2.35 -12.68 1.10
N ALA A 167 1.78 -11.97 0.11
CA ALA A 167 2.24 -10.64 -0.28
C ALA A 167 2.02 -9.60 0.83
N PHE A 168 0.89 -9.65 1.54
CA PHE A 168 0.56 -8.77 2.65
C PHE A 168 1.55 -8.95 3.81
N ILE A 169 1.81 -10.19 4.23
CA ILE A 169 2.78 -10.46 5.30
C ILE A 169 4.16 -9.91 4.92
N PHE A 170 4.62 -10.21 3.71
CA PHE A 170 5.94 -9.76 3.26
C PHE A 170 6.03 -8.23 3.16
N CYS A 171 5.10 -7.59 2.46
CA CYS A 171 5.15 -6.15 2.20
C CYS A 171 4.75 -5.32 3.42
N ARG A 172 3.65 -5.67 4.10
CA ARG A 172 3.02 -4.86 5.15
C ARG A 172 3.40 -5.27 6.57
N THR A 173 3.77 -6.53 6.82
CA THR A 173 4.16 -6.98 8.17
C THR A 173 5.67 -7.04 8.37
N LEU A 174 6.46 -7.30 7.32
CA LEU A 174 7.93 -7.39 7.44
C LEU A 174 8.64 -6.14 6.93
N LEU A 175 8.47 -5.82 5.63
CA LEU A 175 9.17 -4.69 5.02
C LEU A 175 8.69 -3.33 5.53
N TRP A 176 7.38 -3.17 5.77
CA TRP A 176 6.81 -1.89 6.20
C TRP A 176 7.31 -1.42 7.57
N PRO A 177 7.34 -2.24 8.64
CA PRO A 177 7.92 -1.82 9.91
C PRO A 177 9.42 -1.52 9.81
N CYS A 178 10.17 -2.30 9.02
CA CYS A 178 11.60 -2.04 8.79
C CYS A 178 11.82 -0.68 8.12
N THR A 179 11.05 -0.39 7.06
CA THR A 179 11.14 0.88 6.34
C THR A 179 10.67 2.04 7.21
N THR A 180 9.60 1.85 7.98
CA THR A 180 9.08 2.82 8.96
C THR A 180 10.12 3.14 10.02
N TYR A 181 10.81 2.15 10.56
CA TYR A 181 11.88 2.37 11.54
C TYR A 181 12.96 3.30 10.99
N TYR A 182 13.48 3.02 9.79
CA TYR A 182 14.51 3.85 9.18
C TYR A 182 14.00 5.24 8.79
N PHE A 183 12.79 5.33 8.25
CA PHE A 183 12.16 6.62 7.94
C PHE A 183 12.04 7.49 9.20
N CYS A 184 11.49 6.96 10.29
CA CYS A 184 11.36 7.68 11.55
C CYS A 184 12.73 8.12 12.08
N LYS A 185 13.73 7.24 12.05
CA LYS A 185 15.10 7.56 12.46
C LYS A 185 15.67 8.75 11.67
N ASP A 186 15.51 8.71 10.35
CA ASP A 186 15.98 9.78 9.46
C ASP A 186 15.21 11.09 9.69
N VAL A 187 13.89 11.04 9.87
CA VAL A 187 13.07 12.22 10.17
C VAL A 187 13.49 12.85 11.49
N PHE A 188 13.70 12.06 12.54
CA PHE A 188 14.17 12.59 13.82
C PHE A 188 15.58 13.18 13.72
N ALA A 189 16.48 12.55 12.96
CA ALA A 189 17.80 13.10 12.69
C ALA A 189 17.70 14.45 11.95
N ALA A 190 16.85 14.55 10.92
CA ALA A 190 16.62 15.79 10.20
C ALA A 190 16.00 16.88 11.09
N LEU A 191 15.03 16.54 11.93
CA LEU A 191 14.37 17.50 12.84
C LEU A 191 15.33 18.01 13.94
N ALA A 192 16.33 17.21 14.30
CA ALA A 192 17.39 17.60 15.23
C ALA A 192 18.53 18.39 14.55
N ALA A 193 18.67 18.27 13.22
CA ALA A 193 19.69 18.97 12.45
C ALA A 193 19.32 20.45 12.25
N ASP A 194 20.33 21.32 12.30
CA ASP A 194 20.17 22.75 12.03
C ASP A 194 20.35 23.10 10.54
N SER A 195 19.95 22.22 9.63
CA SER A 195 20.10 22.43 8.18
C SER A 195 18.96 23.27 7.60
N LYS A 196 19.26 23.96 6.50
CA LYS A 196 18.26 24.77 5.77
C LYS A 196 17.15 23.87 5.22
N GLU A 197 17.52 22.73 4.68
CA GLU A 197 16.66 21.72 4.08
C GLU A 197 15.68 21.19 5.12
N ALA A 198 16.14 20.81 6.31
CA ALA A 198 15.27 20.34 7.39
C ALA A 198 14.24 21.40 7.82
N LYS A 199 14.67 22.67 7.93
CA LYS A 199 13.76 23.79 8.26
C LYS A 199 12.70 24.01 7.19
N THR A 200 13.09 23.96 5.91
CA THR A 200 12.16 24.12 4.78
C THR A 200 11.11 23.01 4.74
N HIS A 201 11.49 21.77 5.04
CA HIS A 201 10.61 20.60 4.94
C HIS A 201 9.90 20.23 6.24
N LYS A 202 10.19 20.94 7.35
CA LYS A 202 9.74 20.59 8.71
C LYS A 202 8.25 20.25 8.82
N LYS A 203 7.38 21.01 8.15
CA LYS A 203 5.92 20.76 8.17
C LYS A 203 5.59 19.41 7.53
N TRP A 204 6.14 19.14 6.35
CA TRP A 204 5.93 17.87 5.65
C TRP A 204 6.47 16.67 6.42
N LEU A 205 7.65 16.81 7.04
CA LEU A 205 8.21 15.74 7.88
C LEU A 205 7.25 15.35 9.02
N TRP A 206 6.64 16.32 9.70
CA TRP A 206 5.62 16.04 10.72
C TRP A 206 4.34 15.45 10.14
N THR A 207 3.86 15.96 9.00
CA THR A 207 2.70 15.40 8.30
C THR A 207 2.93 13.93 7.93
N PHE A 208 4.13 13.58 7.47
CA PHE A 208 4.47 12.19 7.17
C PHE A 208 4.48 11.32 8.42
N MET A 209 5.00 11.79 9.54
CA MET A 209 4.94 11.03 10.79
C MET A 209 3.50 10.74 11.23
N VAL A 210 2.61 11.73 11.12
CA VAL A 210 1.18 11.57 11.46
C VAL A 210 0.49 10.58 10.52
N THR A 211 0.63 10.78 9.21
CA THR A 211 0.02 9.89 8.20
C THR A 211 0.57 8.47 8.30
N LEU A 212 1.87 8.31 8.47
CA LEU A 212 2.52 7.00 8.62
C LEU A 212 2.06 6.26 9.88
N THR A 213 1.84 6.99 10.99
CA THR A 213 1.30 6.38 12.22
C THR A 213 -0.09 5.82 11.95
N GLY A 214 -0.99 6.60 11.36
CA GLY A 214 -2.34 6.14 11.02
C GLY A 214 -2.34 4.96 10.04
N LEU A 215 -1.53 5.04 8.98
CA LEU A 215 -1.39 3.96 7.99
C LEU A 215 -0.81 2.69 8.60
N SER A 216 0.14 2.80 9.54
CA SER A 216 0.72 1.65 10.23
C SER A 216 -0.27 0.99 11.18
N LEU A 217 -1.11 1.76 11.88
CA LEU A 217 -2.18 1.22 12.71
C LEU A 217 -3.19 0.42 11.88
N LEU A 218 -3.56 0.93 10.70
CA LEU A 218 -4.43 0.19 9.76
C LEU A 218 -3.81 -1.15 9.34
N GLN A 219 -2.48 -1.23 9.13
CA GLN A 219 -1.84 -2.51 8.79
C GLN A 219 -2.03 -3.57 9.88
N VAL A 220 -1.98 -3.15 11.16
CA VAL A 220 -2.20 -4.05 12.30
C VAL A 220 -3.66 -4.50 12.36
N ILE A 221 -4.59 -3.58 12.14
CA ILE A 221 -6.04 -3.87 12.12
C ILE A 221 -6.34 -4.89 11.00
N TRP A 222 -5.84 -4.64 9.79
CA TRP A 222 -6.06 -5.52 8.64
C TRP A 222 -5.40 -6.88 8.81
N LEU A 223 -4.22 -6.96 9.42
CA LEU A 223 -3.63 -8.25 9.80
C LEU A 223 -4.56 -9.04 10.75
N GLY A 224 -5.15 -8.36 11.73
CA GLY A 224 -6.14 -8.95 12.62
C GLY A 224 -7.37 -9.49 11.88
N GLN A 225 -7.92 -8.71 10.94
CA GLN A 225 -9.04 -9.14 10.09
C GLN A 225 -8.68 -10.37 9.24
N ILE A 226 -7.50 -10.39 8.63
CA ILE A 226 -7.02 -11.55 7.84
C ILE A 226 -6.96 -12.80 8.72
N ILE A 227 -6.45 -12.70 9.95
CA ILE A 227 -6.36 -13.84 10.87
C ILE A 227 -7.75 -14.35 11.27
N ILE A 228 -8.69 -13.45 11.55
CA ILE A 228 -10.06 -13.81 11.92
C ILE A 228 -10.75 -14.53 10.76
N LEU A 229 -10.73 -13.93 9.56
CA LEU A 229 -11.35 -14.51 8.37
C LEU A 229 -10.74 -15.85 8.00
N ALA A 230 -9.40 -15.98 8.07
CA ALA A 230 -8.72 -17.24 7.81
C ALA A 230 -9.13 -18.32 8.82
N ARG A 231 -9.30 -17.97 10.10
CA ARG A 231 -9.78 -18.91 11.13
C ARG A 231 -11.20 -19.38 10.84
N GLU A 232 -12.10 -18.46 10.50
CA GLU A 232 -13.49 -18.79 10.17
C GLU A 232 -13.58 -19.73 8.97
N GLU A 233 -12.79 -19.49 7.92
CA GLU A 233 -12.75 -20.34 6.74
C GLU A 233 -12.21 -21.75 7.04
N ILE A 234 -11.17 -21.86 7.88
CA ILE A 234 -10.65 -23.16 8.33
C ILE A 234 -11.71 -23.94 9.10
N LEU A 235 -12.46 -23.28 9.99
CA LEU A 235 -13.52 -23.94 10.77
C LEU A 235 -14.64 -24.47 9.87
N LYS A 236 -15.08 -23.71 8.86
CA LYS A 236 -16.06 -24.18 7.87
C LYS A 236 -15.59 -25.44 7.15
N LEU A 237 -14.35 -25.44 6.68
CA LEU A 237 -13.76 -26.60 6.01
C LEU A 237 -13.63 -27.83 6.92
N MET A 238 -13.48 -27.64 8.23
CA MET A 238 -13.45 -28.75 9.21
C MET A 238 -14.83 -29.31 9.51
N GLU A 239 -15.89 -28.52 9.41
CA GLU A 239 -17.28 -28.97 9.64
C GLU A 239 -17.87 -29.70 8.43
N GLU A 240 -17.35 -29.45 7.22
CA GLU A 240 -17.78 -30.09 5.97
C GLU A 240 -17.10 -31.45 5.69
N ASN A 241 -16.06 -31.83 6.45
CA ASN A 241 -15.30 -33.08 6.32
C ASN A 241 -15.60 -34.06 7.46
#